data_AF-R7UDM2-F1
#
_entry.id   AF-R7UDM2-F1
#
_cell.length_a   1.000
_cell.length_b   1.000
_cell.length_c   1.000
_cell.angle_alpha   90.00
_cell.angle_beta   90.00
_cell.angle_gamma   90.00
#
_symmetry.space_group_name_H-M   'P 1'
#
loop_
_entity.id
_entity.type
_entity.pdbx_description
1 polymer ?
#
loop_
_entity_poly.entity_id
_entity_poly.type
_entity_poly.pdbx_seq_one_letter_code
_entity_poly.pdbx_strand_id
1 'polypeptide(L)'
;MSFLKITDPKKRDEIVREYLETKKNIKSQNLIARLGRQDMLSMYKDKYEPIIEGQKKIVEEVKSLKETMEKLPAAIQQAPYPLFQSAIEGAEGEDLLLDPTAAKYLRKFTTPDADKIYGIKDKAGVFYIGNKEVDVKGDNIVVGDDEYEGTPGLWELIVMAKPDENKYTSDDLGNYAKIMIDTKALTKGKDNVPKANRGWKWNNLLKEIWNDRDHYKGEGVTTIVIPSDPNTLLERLDLLMASKAAGNTGARNEIVSICDELKRQNVITPNEYKKLMVTL
;
A
#
# COMPACT_ATOMS: atom_id res chain seq x y z
N MET A 1 7.57 -32.58 -40.58
CA MET A 1 6.41 -33.42 -40.19
C MET A 1 6.95 -34.75 -39.68
N SER A 2 6.98 -34.95 -38.37
CA SER A 2 7.36 -36.24 -37.78
C SER A 2 6.16 -37.18 -37.85
N PHE A 3 6.26 -38.27 -38.61
CA PHE A 3 5.25 -39.31 -38.58
C PHE A 3 5.59 -40.24 -37.41
N LEU A 4 4.75 -40.25 -36.38
CA LEU A 4 4.80 -41.23 -35.29
C LEU A 4 4.60 -42.63 -35.90
N LYS A 5 5.69 -43.41 -36.04
CA LYS A 5 5.64 -44.80 -36.48
C LYS A 5 5.20 -45.66 -35.30
N ILE A 6 3.89 -45.85 -35.15
CA ILE A 6 3.31 -46.74 -34.14
C ILE A 6 3.15 -48.12 -34.77
N THR A 7 3.92 -49.09 -34.29
CA THR A 7 3.95 -50.46 -34.82
C THR A 7 2.72 -51.29 -34.42
N ASP A 8 2.04 -50.92 -33.33
CA ASP A 8 0.87 -51.62 -32.79
C ASP A 8 -0.45 -51.01 -33.33
N PRO A 9 -1.25 -51.76 -34.12
CA PRO A 9 -2.48 -51.26 -34.73
C PRO A 9 -3.52 -50.76 -33.72
N LYS A 10 -3.64 -51.43 -32.55
CA LYS A 10 -4.66 -51.05 -31.56
C LYS A 10 -4.35 -49.71 -30.92
N LYS A 11 -3.07 -49.49 -30.55
CA LYS A 11 -2.59 -48.22 -29.98
C LYS A 11 -2.67 -47.07 -31.00
N ARG A 12 -2.41 -47.36 -32.28
CA ARG A 12 -2.57 -46.38 -33.35
C ARG A 12 -4.03 -45.93 -33.45
N ASP A 13 -4.97 -46.86 -33.47
CA ASP A 13 -6.39 -46.55 -33.63
C ASP A 13 -6.97 -45.83 -32.40
N GLU A 14 -6.46 -46.13 -31.21
CA GLU A 14 -6.77 -45.42 -29.96
C GLU A 14 -6.27 -43.97 -29.99
N ILE A 15 -5.01 -43.73 -30.37
CA ILE A 15 -4.43 -42.39 -30.50
C ILE A 15 -5.17 -41.56 -31.56
N VAL A 16 -5.55 -42.19 -32.69
CA VAL A 16 -6.33 -41.51 -33.72
C VAL A 16 -7.72 -41.12 -33.19
N ARG A 17 -8.37 -41.99 -32.42
CA ARG A 17 -9.67 -41.70 -31.80
C ARG A 17 -9.56 -40.55 -30.80
N GLU A 18 -8.59 -40.60 -29.90
CA GLU A 18 -8.31 -39.54 -28.93
C GLU A 18 -8.00 -38.20 -29.62
N TYR A 19 -7.23 -38.22 -30.71
CA TYR A 19 -6.94 -37.04 -31.51
C TYR A 19 -8.20 -36.43 -32.13
N LEU A 20 -9.08 -37.27 -32.71
CA LEU A 20 -10.33 -36.82 -33.32
C LEU A 20 -11.30 -36.23 -32.28
N GLU A 21 -11.40 -36.86 -31.11
CA GLU A 21 -12.19 -36.36 -29.99
C GLU A 21 -11.65 -35.03 -29.46
N THR A 22 -10.33 -34.93 -29.26
CA THR A 22 -9.65 -33.71 -28.82
C THR A 22 -9.90 -32.57 -29.79
N LYS A 23 -9.77 -32.83 -31.11
CA LYS A 23 -10.04 -31.84 -32.15
C LYS A 23 -11.49 -31.36 -32.14
N LYS A 24 -12.45 -32.28 -31.92
CA LYS A 24 -13.88 -31.94 -31.82
C LYS A 24 -14.16 -31.10 -30.58
N ASN A 25 -13.58 -31.46 -29.44
CA ASN A 25 -13.73 -30.73 -28.18
C ASN A 25 -13.16 -29.31 -28.29
N ILE A 26 -11.95 -29.14 -28.83
CA ILE A 26 -11.34 -27.82 -29.06
C ILE A 26 -12.25 -26.95 -29.96
N LYS A 27 -12.80 -27.51 -31.04
CA LYS A 27 -13.72 -26.78 -31.92
C LYS A 27 -14.99 -26.33 -31.18
N SER A 28 -15.57 -27.21 -30.36
CA SER A 28 -16.78 -26.89 -29.58
C SER A 28 -16.52 -25.82 -28.51
N GLN A 29 -15.41 -25.91 -27.78
CA GLN A 29 -15.05 -24.92 -26.76
C GLN A 29 -14.78 -23.55 -27.39
N ASN A 30 -14.09 -23.50 -28.52
CA ASN A 30 -13.87 -22.23 -29.24
C ASN A 30 -15.18 -21.60 -29.72
N LEU A 31 -16.16 -22.41 -30.14
CA LEU A 31 -17.48 -21.92 -30.54
C LEU A 31 -18.25 -21.36 -29.34
N ILE A 32 -18.28 -22.08 -28.21
CA ILE A 32 -18.92 -21.64 -26.96
C ILE A 32 -18.26 -20.36 -26.44
N ALA A 33 -16.92 -20.28 -26.45
CA ALA A 33 -16.19 -19.08 -26.05
C ALA A 33 -16.40 -17.89 -27.00
N ARG A 34 -16.72 -18.14 -28.27
CA ARG A 34 -17.09 -17.09 -29.23
C ARG A 34 -18.52 -16.60 -29.00
N LEU A 35 -19.46 -17.51 -28.75
CA LEU A 35 -20.86 -17.19 -28.42
C LEU A 35 -20.95 -16.42 -27.11
N GLY A 36 -20.30 -16.89 -26.04
CA GLY A 36 -20.27 -16.17 -24.76
C GLY A 36 -19.64 -14.79 -24.86
N ARG A 37 -18.62 -14.60 -25.72
CA ARG A 37 -18.08 -13.26 -26.00
C ARG A 37 -19.08 -12.37 -26.73
N GLN A 38 -19.86 -12.91 -27.64
CA GLN A 38 -20.89 -12.18 -28.37
C GLN A 38 -22.06 -11.77 -27.45
N ASP A 39 -22.49 -12.68 -26.57
CA ASP A 39 -23.52 -12.40 -25.56
C ASP A 39 -23.05 -11.30 -24.59
N MET A 40 -21.81 -11.39 -24.12
CA MET A 40 -21.21 -10.34 -23.28
C MET A 40 -21.14 -8.99 -24.00
N LEU A 41 -20.77 -8.96 -25.29
CA LEU A 41 -20.76 -7.73 -26.09
C LEU A 41 -22.17 -7.14 -26.24
N SER A 42 -23.20 -7.97 -26.41
CA SER A 42 -24.59 -7.52 -26.43
C SER A 42 -25.00 -6.92 -25.08
N MET A 43 -24.70 -7.61 -23.97
CA MET A 43 -24.99 -7.11 -22.62
C MET A 43 -24.28 -5.80 -22.32
N TYR A 44 -23.03 -5.64 -22.75
CA TYR A 44 -22.31 -4.38 -22.59
C TYR A 44 -22.93 -3.27 -23.44
N LYS A 45 -23.32 -3.56 -24.68
CA LYS A 45 -24.01 -2.60 -25.52
C LYS A 45 -25.29 -2.10 -24.84
N ASP A 46 -26.17 -3.01 -24.43
CA ASP A 46 -27.45 -2.67 -23.82
C ASP A 46 -27.28 -1.86 -22.51
N LYS A 47 -26.24 -2.18 -21.72
CA LYS A 47 -25.95 -1.47 -20.47
C LYS A 47 -25.42 -0.03 -20.71
N TYR A 48 -24.64 0.19 -21.76
CA TYR A 48 -23.95 1.47 -21.97
C TYR A 48 -24.61 2.38 -23.01
N GLU A 49 -25.47 1.86 -23.89
CA GLU A 49 -26.22 2.63 -24.89
C GLU A 49 -27.02 3.80 -24.29
N PRO A 50 -27.80 3.66 -23.20
CA PRO A 50 -28.54 4.79 -22.63
C PRO A 50 -27.62 5.89 -22.05
N ILE A 51 -26.43 5.51 -21.57
CA ILE A 51 -25.44 6.46 -21.05
C ILE A 51 -24.81 7.25 -22.19
N ILE A 52 -24.45 6.56 -23.28
CA ILE A 52 -23.87 7.19 -24.48
C ILE A 52 -24.88 8.15 -25.11
N GLU A 53 -26.16 7.75 -25.20
CA GLU A 53 -27.23 8.60 -25.71
C GLU A 53 -27.48 9.83 -24.82
N GLY A 54 -27.48 9.64 -23.49
CA GLY A 54 -27.58 10.75 -22.54
C GLY A 54 -26.42 11.74 -22.67
N GLN A 55 -25.19 11.24 -22.80
CA GLN A 55 -24.01 12.08 -22.99
C GLN A 55 -24.03 12.86 -24.31
N LYS A 56 -24.54 12.28 -25.40
CA LYS A 56 -24.70 13.01 -26.68
C LYS A 56 -25.59 14.24 -26.53
N LYS A 57 -26.73 14.12 -25.84
CA LYS A 57 -27.64 15.24 -25.60
C LYS A 57 -26.97 16.35 -24.78
N ILE A 58 -26.27 15.98 -23.71
CA ILE A 58 -25.53 16.94 -22.86
C ILE A 58 -24.46 17.67 -23.69
N VAL A 59 -23.74 16.98 -24.58
CA VAL A 59 -22.72 17.59 -25.43
C VAL A 59 -23.34 18.61 -26.40
N GLU A 60 -24.50 18.31 -26.97
CA GLU A 60 -25.23 19.25 -27.84
C GLU A 60 -25.73 20.49 -27.08
N GLU A 61 -26.24 20.32 -25.86
CA GLU A 61 -26.67 21.42 -24.99
C GLU A 61 -25.47 22.29 -24.55
N VAL A 62 -24.36 21.70 -24.14
CA VAL A 62 -23.15 22.44 -23.76
C VAL A 62 -22.57 23.21 -24.95
N LYS A 63 -22.63 22.64 -26.15
CA LYS A 63 -22.17 23.33 -27.37
C LYS A 63 -22.99 24.59 -27.64
N SER A 64 -24.32 24.50 -27.56
CA SER A 64 -25.20 25.66 -27.77
C SER A 64 -25.01 26.73 -26.69
N LEU A 65 -24.86 26.33 -25.42
CA LEU A 65 -24.54 27.26 -24.32
C LEU A 65 -23.20 27.97 -24.54
N LYS A 66 -22.16 27.26 -24.96
CA LYS A 66 -20.85 27.86 -25.25
C LYS A 66 -20.91 28.89 -26.37
N GLU A 67 -21.66 28.61 -27.43
CA GLU A 67 -21.90 29.54 -28.53
C GLU A 67 -22.68 30.79 -28.09
N THR A 68 -23.58 30.66 -27.10
CA THR A 68 -24.25 31.83 -26.49
C THR A 68 -23.31 32.63 -25.57
N MET A 69 -22.42 31.97 -24.83
CA MET A 69 -21.43 32.61 -23.96
C MET A 69 -20.39 33.42 -24.74
N GLU A 70 -19.96 32.96 -25.92
CA GLU A 70 -19.06 33.73 -26.79
C GLU A 70 -19.71 34.98 -27.39
N LYS A 71 -21.06 35.02 -27.49
CA LYS A 71 -21.81 36.14 -28.06
C LYS A 71 -22.27 37.17 -27.02
N LEU A 72 -21.99 36.95 -25.73
CA LEU A 72 -22.24 37.95 -24.70
C LEU A 72 -21.23 39.11 -24.82
N PRO A 73 -21.68 40.37 -24.71
CA PRO A 73 -20.82 41.53 -24.88
C PRO A 73 -19.71 41.56 -23.83
N ALA A 74 -18.49 41.86 -24.26
CA ALA A 74 -17.27 41.93 -23.45
C ALA A 74 -17.35 42.88 -22.23
N ALA A 75 -18.37 43.75 -22.18
CA ALA A 75 -18.65 44.62 -21.05
C ALA A 75 -19.00 43.86 -19.75
N ILE A 76 -19.46 42.60 -19.82
CA ILE A 76 -19.75 41.79 -18.61
C ILE A 76 -18.47 41.11 -18.07
N GLN A 77 -17.43 40.93 -18.91
CA GLN A 77 -16.18 40.28 -18.50
C GLN A 77 -15.22 41.23 -17.74
N GLN A 78 -15.45 42.54 -17.81
CA GLN A 78 -14.65 43.58 -17.11
C GLN A 78 -15.41 44.29 -16.00
N ALA A 79 -16.64 43.85 -15.67
CA ALA A 79 -17.27 44.31 -14.45
C ALA A 79 -16.40 43.85 -13.25
N PRO A 80 -15.93 44.76 -12.38
CA PRO A 80 -15.32 44.34 -11.13
C PRO A 80 -16.31 43.43 -10.44
N TYR A 81 -15.90 42.20 -10.11
CA TYR A 81 -16.74 41.29 -9.35
C TYR A 81 -17.30 42.06 -8.15
N PRO A 82 -18.63 42.13 -7.96
CA PRO A 82 -19.16 42.67 -6.73
C PRO A 82 -18.61 41.81 -5.60
N LEU A 83 -17.84 42.44 -4.71
CA LEU A 83 -17.46 41.84 -3.44
C LEU A 83 -18.77 41.40 -2.80
N PHE A 84 -18.98 40.09 -2.69
CA PHE A 84 -20.15 39.56 -2.01
C PHE A 84 -19.94 39.83 -0.52
N GLN A 85 -20.29 41.05 -0.09
CA GLN A 85 -20.45 41.38 1.31
C GLN A 85 -21.73 40.67 1.76
N SER A 86 -21.64 39.34 1.94
CA SER A 86 -22.69 38.62 2.64
C SER A 86 -22.64 39.10 4.08
N ALA A 87 -23.74 39.72 4.49
CA ALA A 87 -24.10 39.80 5.88
C ALA A 87 -24.14 38.37 6.44
N ILE A 88 -23.14 38.00 7.22
CA ILE A 88 -23.24 36.93 8.20
C ILE A 88 -23.22 37.62 9.55
N GLU A 89 -24.37 38.17 9.92
CA GLU A 89 -24.71 38.29 11.32
C GLU A 89 -25.05 36.87 11.80
N GLY A 90 -24.16 36.29 12.60
CA GLY A 90 -24.47 35.14 13.45
C GLY A 90 -24.43 33.76 12.79
N ALA A 91 -23.23 33.22 12.57
CA ALA A 91 -23.00 31.78 12.60
C ALA A 91 -21.53 31.53 12.97
N GLU A 92 -21.30 31.05 14.20
CA GLU A 92 -20.02 30.52 14.61
C GLU A 92 -19.82 29.17 13.89
N GLY A 93 -18.97 29.17 12.86
CA GLY A 93 -18.54 27.98 12.14
C GLY A 93 -17.32 28.35 11.30
N GLU A 94 -16.16 27.79 11.63
CA GLU A 94 -14.95 27.90 10.80
C GLU A 94 -15.20 27.19 9.45
N ASP A 95 -15.69 27.93 8.47
CA ASP A 95 -15.90 27.42 7.12
C ASP A 95 -14.56 27.10 6.45
N LEU A 96 -14.43 25.83 6.04
CA LEU A 96 -13.35 25.21 5.28
C LEU A 96 -13.04 25.98 3.98
N LEU A 97 -12.21 27.01 4.08
CA LEU A 97 -11.63 27.67 2.91
C LEU A 97 -10.48 26.81 2.41
N LEU A 98 -10.74 25.84 1.51
CA LEU A 98 -9.67 25.07 0.87
C LEU A 98 -8.83 26.01 0.00
N ASP A 99 -7.52 26.01 0.24
CA ASP A 99 -6.58 26.81 -0.52
C ASP A 99 -6.27 26.16 -1.90
N PRO A 100 -5.67 26.92 -2.84
CA PRO A 100 -5.54 26.50 -4.23
C PRO A 100 -4.77 25.18 -4.42
N THR A 101 -3.85 24.84 -3.51
CA THR A 101 -2.99 23.66 -3.62
C THR A 101 -3.78 22.40 -3.33
N ALA A 102 -4.45 22.34 -2.18
CA ALA A 102 -5.29 21.22 -1.79
C ALA A 102 -6.40 20.99 -2.83
N ALA A 103 -7.07 22.06 -3.26
CA ALA A 103 -8.10 21.98 -4.29
C ALA A 103 -7.58 21.41 -5.63
N LYS A 104 -6.36 21.80 -6.04
CA LYS A 104 -5.70 21.29 -7.25
C LYS A 104 -5.42 19.79 -7.17
N TYR A 105 -4.95 19.31 -6.03
CA TYR A 105 -4.58 17.90 -5.84
C TYR A 105 -5.79 16.99 -5.58
N LEU A 106 -6.80 17.45 -4.84
CA LEU A 106 -8.04 16.70 -4.66
C LEU A 106 -8.79 16.48 -5.98
N ARG A 107 -8.70 17.42 -6.94
CA ARG A 107 -9.21 17.18 -8.30
C ARG A 107 -8.47 16.05 -9.02
N LYS A 108 -7.17 15.89 -8.76
CA LYS A 108 -6.35 14.83 -9.37
C LYS A 108 -6.59 13.46 -8.75
N PHE A 109 -7.08 13.39 -7.51
CA PHE A 109 -7.38 12.11 -6.85
C PHE A 109 -8.35 11.21 -7.64
N THR A 110 -9.24 11.79 -8.45
CA THR A 110 -10.19 11.02 -9.29
C THR A 110 -9.60 10.54 -10.62
N THR A 111 -8.37 10.96 -10.96
CA THR A 111 -7.73 10.62 -12.23
C THR A 111 -7.13 9.21 -12.21
N PRO A 112 -6.89 8.58 -13.38
CA PRO A 112 -6.25 7.27 -13.47
C PRO A 112 -4.83 7.23 -12.86
N ASP A 113 -4.14 8.38 -12.83
CA ASP A 113 -2.78 8.52 -12.34
C ASP A 113 -2.69 8.64 -10.81
N ALA A 114 -3.84 8.72 -10.13
CA ALA A 114 -3.91 8.77 -8.67
C ALA A 114 -3.57 7.43 -8.02
N ASP A 115 -2.99 7.49 -6.82
CA ASP A 115 -2.62 6.30 -6.05
C ASP A 115 -3.81 5.69 -5.32
N LYS A 116 -4.31 4.58 -5.87
CA LYS A 116 -5.44 3.84 -5.28
C LYS A 116 -5.04 2.95 -4.10
N ILE A 117 -3.74 2.71 -3.89
CA ILE A 117 -3.26 1.74 -2.91
C ILE A 117 -2.83 2.43 -1.62
N TYR A 118 -1.90 3.38 -1.76
CA TYR A 118 -1.24 4.07 -0.64
C TYR A 118 -1.60 5.55 -0.55
N GLY A 119 -2.36 6.09 -1.50
CA GLY A 119 -2.83 7.45 -1.44
C GLY A 119 -4.08 7.64 -0.59
N ILE A 120 -4.54 8.89 -0.56
CA ILE A 120 -5.80 9.30 0.07
C ILE A 120 -6.98 8.54 -0.55
N LYS A 121 -8.00 8.26 0.25
CA LYS A 121 -9.21 7.53 -0.18
C LYS A 121 -10.44 8.22 0.34
N ASP A 122 -11.40 8.45 -0.53
CA ASP A 122 -12.74 8.88 -0.13
C ASP A 122 -13.59 7.66 0.25
N LYS A 123 -14.20 7.72 1.42
CA LYS A 123 -15.28 6.83 1.84
C LYS A 123 -16.46 7.69 2.29
N ALA A 124 -17.44 7.85 1.40
CA ALA A 124 -18.70 8.54 1.68
C ALA A 124 -18.54 10.00 2.12
N GLY A 125 -17.60 10.73 1.52
CA GLY A 125 -17.33 12.14 1.79
C GLY A 125 -16.27 12.37 2.87
N VAL A 126 -15.75 11.31 3.47
CA VAL A 126 -14.68 11.37 4.48
C VAL A 126 -13.40 10.81 3.88
N PHE A 127 -12.31 11.56 3.99
CA PHE A 127 -11.01 11.13 3.47
C PHE A 127 -10.25 10.28 4.49
N TYR A 128 -9.54 9.28 3.99
CA TYR A 128 -8.73 8.36 4.78
C TYR A 128 -7.39 8.09 4.12
N ILE A 129 -6.35 7.97 4.94
CA ILE A 129 -5.10 7.32 4.58
C ILE A 129 -4.93 6.15 5.55
N GLY A 130 -4.66 4.96 5.02
CA GLY A 130 -4.55 3.75 5.83
C GLY A 130 -5.80 3.49 6.68
N ASN A 131 -5.66 3.59 8.00
CA ASN A 131 -6.73 3.43 8.99
C ASN A 131 -7.15 4.73 9.71
N LYS A 132 -6.56 5.89 9.40
CA LYS A 132 -6.94 7.17 10.02
C LYS A 132 -7.70 8.06 9.04
N GLU A 133 -8.59 8.86 9.59
CA GLU A 133 -9.28 9.95 8.90
C GLU A 133 -8.32 11.10 8.62
N VAL A 134 -8.58 11.81 7.53
CA VAL A 134 -7.77 12.92 7.05
C VAL A 134 -8.67 14.12 6.84
N ASP A 135 -8.37 15.20 7.54
CA ASP A 135 -9.01 16.50 7.36
C ASP A 135 -8.06 17.45 6.62
N VAL A 136 -8.65 18.39 5.91
CA VAL A 136 -7.92 19.40 5.14
C VAL A 136 -8.30 20.77 5.67
N LYS A 137 -7.34 21.49 6.25
CA LYS A 137 -7.52 22.86 6.77
C LYS A 137 -6.70 23.83 5.92
N GLY A 138 -7.36 24.58 5.05
CA GLY A 138 -6.65 25.38 4.05
C GLY A 138 -5.94 24.48 3.04
N ASP A 139 -4.60 24.55 3.04
CA ASP A 139 -3.74 23.62 2.32
C ASP A 139 -3.21 22.48 3.21
N ASN A 140 -3.24 22.63 4.54
CA ASN A 140 -2.66 21.69 5.50
C ASN A 140 -3.46 20.39 5.62
N ILE A 141 -2.75 19.34 6.00
CA ILE A 141 -3.30 17.99 6.12
C ILE A 141 -3.25 17.59 7.59
N VAL A 142 -4.42 17.29 8.17
CA VAL A 142 -4.54 16.82 9.54
C VAL A 142 -4.84 15.33 9.50
N VAL A 143 -3.99 14.52 10.15
CA VAL A 143 -4.11 13.05 10.14
C VAL A 143 -4.16 12.54 11.59
N GLY A 144 -5.36 12.35 12.11
CA GLY A 144 -5.55 12.12 13.54
C GLY A 144 -5.21 13.37 14.34
N ASP A 145 -4.22 13.30 15.23
CA ASP A 145 -3.82 14.40 16.11
C ASP A 145 -2.68 15.28 15.53
N ASP A 146 -2.07 14.82 14.42
CA ASP A 146 -0.91 15.47 13.82
C ASP A 146 -1.31 16.34 12.63
N GLU A 147 -0.81 17.57 12.58
CA GLU A 147 -0.98 18.51 11.47
C GLU A 147 0.32 18.64 10.67
N TYR A 148 0.21 18.54 9.34
CA TYR A 148 1.31 18.65 8.41
C TYR A 148 1.08 19.82 7.46
N GLU A 149 2.16 20.56 7.18
CA GLU A 149 2.12 21.67 6.23
C GLU A 149 1.75 21.19 4.82
N GLY A 150 0.80 21.90 4.22
CA GLY A 150 0.16 21.60 2.94
C GLY A 150 1.01 21.81 1.68
N THR A 151 2.28 21.41 1.69
CA THR A 151 3.19 21.70 0.58
C THR A 151 2.73 20.99 -0.71
N PRO A 152 2.98 21.58 -1.90
CA PRO A 152 2.72 20.89 -3.17
C PRO A 152 3.42 19.54 -3.29
N GLY A 153 4.60 19.39 -2.67
CA GLY A 153 5.38 18.16 -2.66
C GLY A 153 4.72 17.06 -1.84
N LEU A 154 4.25 17.38 -0.62
CA LEU A 154 3.53 16.43 0.22
C LEU A 154 2.22 15.99 -0.44
N TRP A 155 1.47 16.92 -1.03
CA TRP A 155 0.25 16.61 -1.77
C TRP A 155 0.51 15.71 -2.99
N GLU A 156 1.60 15.94 -3.73
CA GLU A 156 2.00 15.07 -4.84
C GLU A 156 2.30 13.64 -4.33
N LEU A 157 3.03 13.51 -3.23
CA LEU A 157 3.34 12.21 -2.61
C LEU A 157 2.08 11.49 -2.13
N ILE A 158 1.10 12.19 -1.58
CA ILE A 158 -0.14 11.59 -1.07
C ILE A 158 -1.07 11.18 -2.20
N VAL A 159 -1.22 12.00 -3.25
CA VAL A 159 -2.26 11.77 -4.27
C VAL A 159 -1.78 10.93 -5.44
N MET A 160 -0.53 11.06 -5.88
CA MET A 160 -0.07 10.47 -7.15
C MET A 160 0.51 9.06 -6.98
N ALA A 161 0.22 8.16 -7.93
CA ALA A 161 0.78 6.81 -7.96
C ALA A 161 2.28 6.79 -8.31
N LYS A 162 2.70 7.77 -9.11
CA LYS A 162 4.09 8.02 -9.50
C LYS A 162 4.39 9.51 -9.30
N PRO A 163 4.79 9.93 -8.09
CA PRO A 163 5.18 11.31 -7.84
C PRO A 163 6.43 11.68 -8.65
N ASP A 164 6.53 12.95 -9.02
CA ASP A 164 7.70 13.51 -9.70
C ASP A 164 8.76 13.90 -8.66
N GLU A 165 9.96 13.33 -8.80
CA GLU A 165 11.10 13.54 -7.89
C GLU A 165 11.51 15.01 -7.78
N ASN A 166 11.17 15.85 -8.76
CA ASN A 166 11.50 17.28 -8.73
C ASN A 166 10.48 18.15 -7.97
N LYS A 167 9.36 17.57 -7.52
CA LYS A 167 8.26 18.32 -6.90
C LYS A 167 8.19 18.22 -5.39
N TYR A 168 8.91 17.28 -4.79
CA TYR A 168 8.93 17.07 -3.35
C TYR A 168 10.35 17.17 -2.81
N THR A 169 10.45 17.63 -1.57
CA THR A 169 11.70 17.77 -0.83
C THR A 169 11.94 16.58 0.09
N SER A 170 13.13 16.52 0.70
CA SER A 170 13.42 15.52 1.73
C SER A 170 12.50 15.64 2.94
N ASP A 171 12.08 16.88 3.27
CA ASP A 171 11.19 17.13 4.40
C ASP A 171 9.77 16.62 4.10
N ASP A 172 9.28 16.83 2.88
CA ASP A 172 8.00 16.27 2.41
C ASP A 172 8.00 14.74 2.46
N LEU A 173 9.12 14.12 2.07
CA LEU A 173 9.29 12.68 2.13
C LEU A 173 9.29 12.16 3.57
N GLY A 174 9.94 12.87 4.50
CA GLY A 174 9.94 12.56 5.93
C GLY A 174 8.55 12.67 6.55
N ASN A 175 7.80 13.72 6.21
CA ASN A 175 6.41 13.89 6.66
C ASN A 175 5.49 12.82 6.08
N TYR A 176 5.62 12.52 4.79
CA TYR A 176 4.90 11.43 4.15
C TYR A 176 5.22 10.08 4.79
N ALA A 177 6.48 9.79 5.13
CA ALA A 177 6.87 8.57 5.81
C ALA A 177 6.18 8.43 7.18
N LYS A 178 6.15 9.50 7.99
CA LYS A 178 5.43 9.52 9.27
C LYS A 178 3.95 9.21 9.08
N ILE A 179 3.27 9.93 8.18
CA ILE A 179 1.86 9.69 7.84
C ILE A 179 1.64 8.21 7.49
N MET A 180 2.47 7.64 6.62
CA MET A 180 2.32 6.25 6.16
C MET A 180 2.48 5.20 7.27
N ILE A 181 3.34 5.48 8.25
CA ILE A 181 3.58 4.63 9.43
C ILE A 181 2.44 4.78 10.44
N ASP A 182 2.09 6.01 10.80
CA ASP A 182 1.10 6.33 11.85
C ASP A 182 -0.31 5.87 11.47
N THR A 183 -0.62 5.95 10.17
CA THR A 183 -1.89 5.46 9.61
C THR A 183 -1.89 3.98 9.28
N LYS A 184 -0.79 3.26 9.55
CA LYS A 184 -0.61 1.85 9.16
C LYS A 184 -0.95 1.60 7.69
N ALA A 185 -0.77 2.58 6.81
CA ALA A 185 -1.13 2.48 5.40
C ALA A 185 -0.27 1.46 4.65
N LEU A 186 0.92 1.17 5.19
CA LEU A 186 1.86 0.20 4.64
C LEU A 186 1.63 -1.24 5.11
N THR A 187 0.77 -1.50 6.10
CA THR A 187 0.57 -2.85 6.64
C THR A 187 -0.63 -3.55 6.00
N LYS A 188 -0.61 -4.89 5.99
CA LYS A 188 -1.74 -5.71 5.55
C LYS A 188 -2.55 -6.18 6.76
N GLY A 189 -3.58 -5.43 7.12
CA GLY A 189 -4.52 -5.82 8.17
C GLY A 189 -3.94 -5.67 9.57
N LYS A 190 -4.20 -6.65 10.46
CA LYS A 190 -3.70 -6.64 11.85
C LYS A 190 -2.26 -7.11 11.97
N ASP A 191 -1.75 -7.82 10.97
CA ASP A 191 -0.41 -8.39 10.99
C ASP A 191 0.62 -7.34 10.57
N ASN A 192 1.83 -7.37 11.16
CA ASN A 192 2.95 -6.48 10.80
C ASN A 192 3.62 -6.91 9.47
N VAL A 193 2.80 -7.23 8.48
CA VAL A 193 3.23 -7.71 7.16
C VAL A 193 3.14 -6.55 6.17
N PRO A 194 4.17 -6.32 5.34
CA PRO A 194 4.12 -5.26 4.34
C PRO A 194 2.98 -5.50 3.37
N LYS A 195 2.27 -4.42 3.02
CA LYS A 195 1.32 -4.37 1.94
C LYS A 195 2.01 -4.29 0.57
N ALA A 196 3.10 -5.04 0.40
CA ALA A 196 3.99 -4.98 -0.75
C ALA A 196 3.25 -5.20 -2.06
N ASN A 197 3.63 -4.46 -3.10
CA ASN A 197 3.12 -4.65 -4.45
C ASN A 197 4.17 -4.31 -5.51
N ARG A 198 3.83 -4.53 -6.78
CA ARG A 198 4.72 -4.26 -7.93
C ARG A 198 4.66 -2.80 -8.43
N GLY A 199 3.92 -1.94 -7.75
CA GLY A 199 3.76 -0.54 -8.12
C GLY A 199 5.06 0.24 -7.94
N TRP A 200 5.21 1.30 -8.74
CA TRP A 200 6.42 2.14 -8.71
C TRP A 200 6.68 2.71 -7.32
N LYS A 201 5.63 3.22 -6.65
CA LYS A 201 5.74 3.81 -5.31
C LYS A 201 6.25 2.84 -4.25
N TRP A 202 5.85 1.58 -4.31
CA TRP A 202 6.38 0.57 -3.40
C TRP A 202 7.87 0.36 -3.63
N ASN A 203 8.25 0.10 -4.88
CA ASN A 203 9.61 -0.28 -5.21
C ASN A 203 10.65 0.85 -5.02
N ASN A 204 10.25 2.12 -5.16
CA ASN A 204 11.18 3.26 -5.16
C ASN A 204 11.09 4.15 -3.92
N LEU A 205 9.99 4.10 -3.14
CA LEU A 205 9.81 4.96 -1.96
C LEU A 205 9.46 4.15 -0.72
N LEU A 206 8.33 3.44 -0.78
CA LEU A 206 7.74 2.87 0.44
C LEU A 206 8.47 1.63 0.96
N LYS A 207 9.20 0.91 0.10
CA LYS A 207 9.99 -0.26 0.53
C LYS A 207 11.13 0.16 1.47
N GLU A 208 11.79 1.28 1.21
CA GLU A 208 12.85 1.81 2.07
C GLU A 208 12.26 2.30 3.39
N ILE A 209 11.20 3.11 3.32
CA ILE A 209 10.45 3.56 4.52
C ILE A 209 9.96 2.36 5.36
N TRP A 210 9.47 1.30 4.73
CA TRP A 210 9.04 0.07 5.40
C TRP A 210 10.19 -0.64 6.13
N ASN A 211 11.37 -0.67 5.54
CA ASN A 211 12.54 -1.32 6.15
C ASN A 211 13.11 -0.46 7.29
N ASP A 212 13.02 0.86 7.16
CA ASP A 212 13.59 1.81 8.11
C ASP A 212 12.66 2.12 9.30
N ARG A 213 11.37 1.85 9.21
CA ARG A 213 10.42 2.14 10.31
C ARG A 213 10.69 1.34 11.60
N ASP A 214 11.41 0.22 11.50
CA ASP A 214 11.85 -0.60 12.63
C ASP A 214 13.31 -0.32 13.01
N HIS A 215 13.79 0.93 12.96
CA HIS A 215 15.16 1.29 13.40
C HIS A 215 15.48 0.92 14.87
N TYR A 216 14.53 0.38 15.63
CA TYR A 216 14.83 -0.65 16.63
C TYR A 216 15.14 -1.96 15.91
N LYS A 217 16.38 -2.07 15.42
CA LYS A 217 16.98 -3.37 15.14
C LYS A 217 16.57 -4.29 16.30
N GLY A 218 15.76 -5.32 16.02
CA GLY A 218 16.04 -6.57 16.70
C GLY A 218 17.53 -6.77 16.43
N GLU A 219 18.37 -6.73 17.47
CA GLU A 219 19.76 -7.13 17.37
C GLU A 219 19.72 -8.54 16.78
N GLY A 220 19.78 -8.64 15.45
CA GLY A 220 19.85 -9.93 14.78
C GLY A 220 21.07 -10.59 15.38
N VAL A 221 20.86 -11.67 16.14
CA VAL A 221 21.83 -12.31 17.04
C VAL A 221 22.93 -11.32 17.40
N THR A 222 22.74 -10.51 18.46
CA THR A 222 23.91 -9.92 19.11
C THR A 222 24.88 -11.07 19.27
N THR A 223 26.00 -11.03 18.54
CA THR A 223 27.15 -11.82 18.90
C THR A 223 27.53 -11.27 20.25
N ILE A 224 26.86 -11.78 21.29
CA ILE A 224 27.26 -11.60 22.67
C ILE A 224 28.70 -12.06 22.62
N VAL A 225 29.61 -11.10 22.74
CA VAL A 225 31.03 -11.39 22.80
C VAL A 225 31.20 -12.06 24.16
N ILE A 226 31.00 -13.37 24.17
CA ILE A 226 31.11 -14.20 25.36
C ILE A 226 32.61 -14.18 25.72
N PRO A 227 32.98 -13.62 26.88
CA PRO A 227 34.38 -13.54 27.29
C PRO A 227 34.95 -14.96 27.39
N SER A 228 36.19 -15.17 26.93
CA SER A 228 36.78 -16.51 26.87
C SER A 228 37.23 -17.06 28.23
N ASP A 229 37.23 -16.24 29.29
CA ASP A 229 37.72 -16.64 30.61
C ASP A 229 36.63 -17.39 31.42
N PRO A 230 36.91 -18.63 31.89
CA PRO A 230 35.96 -19.43 32.67
C PRO A 230 35.33 -18.74 33.88
N ASN A 231 36.10 -17.94 34.63
CA ASN A 231 35.60 -17.32 35.86
C ASN A 231 34.61 -16.19 35.55
N THR A 232 34.94 -15.37 34.55
CA THR A 232 34.02 -14.32 34.08
C THR A 232 32.71 -14.89 33.52
N LEU A 233 32.75 -16.09 32.93
CA LEU A 233 31.56 -16.79 32.45
C LEU A 233 30.68 -17.27 33.59
N LEU A 234 31.27 -17.78 34.67
CA LEU A 234 30.52 -18.22 35.85
C LEU A 234 29.87 -17.03 36.58
N GLU A 235 30.59 -15.92 36.74
CA GLU A 235 30.04 -14.69 37.34
C GLU A 235 28.88 -14.13 36.52
N ARG A 236 29.04 -14.09 35.18
CA ARG A 236 27.99 -13.64 34.26
C ARG A 236 26.78 -14.58 34.27
N LEU A 237 27.02 -15.89 34.33
CA LEU A 237 25.97 -16.91 34.42
C LEU A 237 25.13 -16.72 35.69
N ASP A 238 25.78 -16.51 36.84
CA ASP A 238 25.09 -16.29 38.11
C ASP A 238 24.22 -15.01 38.08
N LEU A 239 24.77 -13.91 37.56
CA LEU A 239 24.03 -12.66 37.36
C LEU A 239 22.78 -12.85 36.48
N LEU A 240 22.90 -13.59 35.38
CA LEU A 240 21.78 -13.83 34.46
C LEU A 240 20.74 -14.77 35.05
N MET A 241 21.15 -15.78 35.82
CA MET A 241 20.24 -16.67 36.54
C MET A 241 19.45 -15.90 37.61
N ALA A 242 20.09 -14.98 38.32
CA ALA A 242 19.43 -14.06 39.26
C ALA A 242 18.43 -13.13 38.54
N SER A 243 18.84 -12.55 37.40
CA SER A 243 17.97 -11.71 36.55
C SER A 243 16.74 -12.48 36.06
N LYS A 244 16.91 -13.74 35.64
CA LYS A 244 15.81 -14.63 35.25
C LYS A 244 14.90 -14.96 36.42
N ALA A 245 15.44 -15.23 37.61
CA ALA A 245 14.67 -15.47 38.82
C ALA A 245 13.83 -14.24 39.23
N ALA A 246 14.31 -13.03 38.93
CA ALA A 246 13.58 -11.78 39.10
C ALA A 246 12.50 -11.52 38.02
N GLY A 247 12.36 -12.41 37.03
CA GLY A 247 11.30 -12.35 36.01
C GLY A 247 11.76 -11.85 34.63
N ASN A 248 13.05 -11.62 34.40
CA ASN A 248 13.55 -11.22 33.09
C ASN A 248 13.61 -12.42 32.12
N THR A 249 12.68 -12.49 31.17
CA THR A 249 12.60 -13.57 30.17
C THR A 249 13.61 -13.42 29.02
N GLY A 250 14.21 -12.23 28.84
CA GLY A 250 15.18 -11.95 27.78
C GLY A 250 16.58 -12.55 28.02
N ALA A 251 16.90 -12.94 29.26
CA ALA A 251 18.22 -13.45 29.63
C ALA A 251 18.48 -14.91 29.18
N ARG A 252 17.46 -15.64 28.72
CA ARG A 252 17.56 -17.09 28.44
C ARG A 252 18.59 -17.42 27.36
N ASN A 253 18.60 -16.67 26.27
CA ASN A 253 19.47 -16.95 25.12
C ASN A 253 20.95 -16.82 25.50
N GLU A 254 21.29 -15.79 26.29
CA GLU A 254 22.65 -15.57 26.78
C GLU A 254 23.08 -16.67 27.75
N ILE A 255 22.19 -17.11 28.65
CA ILE A 255 22.47 -18.22 29.57
C ILE A 255 22.79 -19.50 28.78
N VAL A 256 22.03 -19.80 27.72
CA VAL A 256 22.27 -20.99 26.89
C VAL A 256 23.64 -20.92 26.23
N SER A 257 24.00 -19.78 25.64
CA SER A 257 25.29 -19.62 24.97
C SER A 257 26.48 -19.68 25.94
N ILE A 258 26.34 -19.16 27.17
CA ILE A 258 27.38 -19.28 28.21
C ILE A 258 27.52 -20.74 28.67
N CYS A 259 26.42 -21.46 28.88
CA CYS A 259 26.44 -22.87 29.23
C CYS A 259 27.14 -23.72 28.16
N ASP A 260 26.90 -23.41 26.87
CA ASP A 260 27.56 -24.09 25.75
C ASP A 260 29.07 -23.84 25.73
N GLU A 261 29.51 -22.62 25.99
CA GLU A 261 30.94 -22.26 26.03
C GLU A 261 31.63 -22.88 27.26
N LEU A 262 31.00 -22.88 28.45
CA LEU A 262 31.52 -23.55 29.65
C LEU A 262 31.67 -25.07 29.44
N LYS A 263 30.72 -25.69 28.74
CA LYS A 263 30.79 -27.11 28.37
C LYS A 263 31.92 -27.35 27.36
N ARG A 264 32.07 -26.47 26.37
CA ARG A 264 33.14 -26.55 25.37
C ARG A 264 34.54 -26.47 26.00
N GLN A 265 34.69 -25.66 27.04
CA GLN A 265 35.92 -25.51 27.81
C GLN A 265 36.13 -26.62 28.86
N ASN A 266 35.24 -27.61 28.94
CA ASN A 266 35.23 -28.68 29.95
C ASN A 266 35.20 -28.17 31.41
N VAL A 267 34.68 -26.96 31.65
CA VAL A 267 34.52 -26.39 33.00
C VAL A 267 33.33 -27.04 33.72
N ILE A 268 32.28 -27.38 32.96
CA ILE A 268 31.11 -28.09 33.45
C ILE A 268 30.97 -29.46 32.78
N THR A 269 30.45 -30.43 33.52
CA THR A 269 30.18 -31.77 33.00
C THR A 269 28.88 -31.81 32.19
N PRO A 270 28.71 -32.79 31.28
CA PRO A 270 27.46 -32.97 30.53
C PRO A 270 26.22 -33.15 31.42
N ASN A 271 26.40 -33.72 32.62
CA ASN A 271 25.32 -33.91 33.59
C ASN A 271 24.92 -32.59 34.26
N GLU A 272 25.87 -31.72 34.59
CA GLU A 272 25.61 -30.39 35.15
C GLU A 272 24.94 -29.48 34.13
N TYR A 273 25.43 -29.48 32.89
CA TYR A 273 24.80 -28.79 31.77
C TYR A 273 23.32 -29.19 31.62
N LYS A 274 23.03 -30.50 31.68
CA LYS A 274 21.65 -31.00 31.55
C LYS A 274 20.76 -30.53 32.71
N LYS A 275 21.29 -30.46 33.93
CA LYS A 275 20.55 -29.90 35.09
C LYS A 275 20.27 -28.41 34.92
N LEU A 276 21.24 -27.64 34.43
CA LEU A 276 21.07 -26.20 34.17
C LEU A 276 20.02 -25.95 33.09
N MET A 277 20.06 -26.72 32.00
CA MET A 277 19.07 -26.61 30.91
C MET A 277 17.64 -26.94 31.32
N VAL A 278 17.44 -27.87 32.27
CA VAL A 278 16.12 -28.18 32.82
C VAL A 278 15.57 -27.06 33.71
N THR A 279 16.45 -26.23 34.29
CA THR A 279 16.10 -25.11 35.16
C THR A 279 15.79 -23.82 34.36
N LEU A 280 16.11 -23.82 33.06
CA LEU A 280 15.87 -22.70 32.15
C LEU A 280 14.46 -22.71 31.56
#